data_AF-A0A7W5AMS3-F1
#
_entry.id   AF-A0A7W5AMS3-F1
#
_cell.length_a   1.000
_cell.length_b   1.000
_cell.length_c   1.000
_cell.angle_alpha   90.00
_cell.angle_beta   90.00
_cell.angle_gamma   90.00
#
_symmetry.space_group_name_H-M   'P 1'
#
loop_
_entity.id
_entity.type
_entity.pdbx_description
1 polymer ?
#
loop_
_entity_poly.entity_id
_entity_poly.type
_entity_poly.pdbx_seq_one_letter_code
_entity_poly.pdbx_strand_id
1 'polypeptide(L)'
;MTIMTETRTWTLSIPAPERMLSANSKPHHRVAGVVRKAWREATYLYAQQAKLPTGLDRVRIDIVLHHTVNRNRDDANWHPYVGKPITDALGPERRAQSRNGAVRIDAGYGLIPDDNPTHLDGPFISLGEKVSRKEYPRGLAVVTIVDLTGQPTDGFETERRVMSATTAWTFRCPARHQVVVTMRGQEDPGPYRDLFMSEHAGCEVTS
;
A
#
# COMPACT_ATOMS: atom_id res chain seq x y z
N MET A 1 -3.44 -31.12 -6.23
CA MET A 1 -4.54 -30.43 -6.95
C MET A 1 -4.24 -28.94 -6.85
N THR A 2 -3.61 -28.37 -7.87
CA THR A 2 -3.21 -26.95 -7.88
C THR A 2 -4.44 -26.13 -8.29
N ILE A 3 -5.09 -25.50 -7.32
CA ILE A 3 -6.18 -24.57 -7.61
C ILE A 3 -5.53 -23.30 -8.15
N MET A 4 -5.49 -23.14 -9.47
CA MET A 4 -5.10 -21.87 -10.09
C MET A 4 -6.27 -20.90 -9.92
N THR A 5 -6.29 -20.16 -8.81
CA THR A 5 -7.21 -19.04 -8.66
C THR A 5 -6.78 -17.92 -9.59
N GLU A 6 -7.61 -17.62 -10.60
CA GLU A 6 -7.42 -16.42 -11.43
C GLU A 6 -7.37 -15.18 -10.53
N THR A 7 -6.26 -14.45 -10.59
CA THR A 7 -6.08 -13.23 -9.79
C THR A 7 -6.95 -12.12 -10.37
N ARG A 8 -8.02 -11.76 -9.67
CA ARG A 8 -8.92 -10.67 -10.08
C ARG A 8 -8.25 -9.33 -9.84
N THR A 9 -8.43 -8.38 -10.75
CA THR A 9 -7.84 -7.04 -10.64
C THR A 9 -8.85 -5.98 -11.01
N TRP A 10 -8.89 -4.88 -10.25
CA TRP A 10 -9.71 -3.70 -10.52
C TRP A 10 -8.86 -2.45 -10.57
N THR A 11 -9.27 -1.48 -11.36
CA THR A 11 -8.59 -0.18 -11.45
C THR A 11 -9.58 0.95 -11.26
N LEU A 12 -9.25 1.88 -10.36
CA LEU A 12 -9.98 3.13 -10.17
C LEU A 12 -9.12 4.29 -10.69
N SER A 13 -9.70 5.13 -11.54
CA SER A 13 -9.09 6.41 -11.95
C SER A 13 -9.79 7.53 -11.20
N ILE A 14 -9.12 8.11 -10.20
CA ILE A 14 -9.69 9.10 -9.29
C ILE A 14 -9.06 10.46 -9.59
N PRO A 15 -9.75 11.36 -10.31
CA PRO A 15 -9.33 12.76 -10.45
C PRO A 15 -9.13 13.36 -9.06
N ALA A 16 -8.02 14.08 -8.85
CA ALA A 16 -7.69 14.60 -7.55
C ALA A 16 -8.78 15.57 -7.05
N PRO A 17 -9.54 15.22 -5.99
CA PRO A 17 -10.65 16.05 -5.52
C PRO A 17 -10.14 17.34 -4.89
N GLU A 18 -8.92 17.32 -4.37
CA GLU A 18 -8.23 18.47 -3.78
C GLU A 18 -6.75 18.45 -4.13
N ARG A 19 -6.03 19.53 -3.85
CA ARG A 19 -4.57 19.56 -4.02
C ARG A 19 -3.93 18.36 -3.31
N MET A 20 -3.14 17.58 -4.04
CA MET A 20 -2.27 16.56 -3.44
C MET A 20 -1.29 17.25 -2.48
N LEU A 21 -1.32 16.85 -1.20
CA LEU A 21 -0.39 17.34 -0.19
C LEU A 21 0.73 16.32 0.03
N SER A 22 1.94 16.84 0.18
CA SER A 22 3.13 16.06 0.53
C SER A 22 3.47 16.26 2.01
N ALA A 23 3.98 15.23 2.67
CA ALA A 23 4.51 15.25 4.04
C ALA A 23 5.48 16.42 4.27
N ASN A 24 6.33 16.71 3.27
CA ASN A 24 7.32 17.79 3.33
C ASN A 24 6.70 19.19 3.43
N SER A 25 5.44 19.36 3.04
CA SER A 25 4.75 20.65 3.10
C SER A 25 4.33 21.04 4.54
N LYS A 26 4.44 20.12 5.50
CA LYS A 26 4.02 20.29 6.91
C LYS A 26 2.71 21.09 7.05
N PRO A 27 1.63 20.67 6.36
CA PRO A 27 0.40 21.45 6.32
C PRO A 27 -0.22 21.56 7.71
N HIS A 28 -0.88 22.69 7.99
CA HIS A 28 -1.67 22.85 9.21
C HIS A 28 -2.73 21.74 9.30
N HIS A 29 -2.92 21.13 10.47
CA HIS A 29 -3.75 19.94 10.67
C HIS A 29 -5.19 20.08 10.15
N ARG A 30 -5.77 21.29 10.23
CA ARG A 30 -7.11 21.57 9.66
C ARG A 30 -7.14 21.41 8.13
N VAL A 31 -6.13 21.94 7.45
CA VAL A 31 -6.01 21.82 5.98
C VAL A 31 -5.78 20.36 5.58
N ALA A 32 -4.88 19.67 6.29
CA ALA A 32 -4.66 18.24 6.09
C ALA A 32 -5.92 17.41 6.33
N GLY A 33 -6.76 17.78 7.30
CA GLY A 33 -8.05 17.14 7.55
C GLY A 33 -9.00 17.24 6.36
N VAL A 34 -9.13 18.44 5.76
CA VAL A 34 -9.97 18.66 4.58
C VAL A 34 -9.49 17.82 3.39
N VAL A 35 -8.18 17.82 3.11
CA VAL A 35 -7.62 17.05 1.99
C VAL A 35 -7.83 15.55 2.18
N ARG A 36 -7.55 15.02 3.39
CA ARG A 36 -7.76 13.60 3.68
C ARG A 36 -9.24 13.20 3.54
N LYS A 37 -10.15 14.05 4.02
CA LYS A 37 -11.59 13.82 3.88
C LYS A 37 -12.01 13.78 2.41
N ALA A 38 -11.57 14.75 1.61
CA ALA A 38 -11.89 14.81 0.18
C ALA A 38 -11.40 13.58 -0.59
N TRP A 39 -10.16 13.12 -0.33
CA TRP A 39 -9.64 11.90 -0.93
C TRP A 39 -10.43 10.66 -0.51
N ARG A 40 -10.78 10.54 0.78
CA ARG A 40 -11.55 9.40 1.28
C ARG A 40 -12.95 9.34 0.64
N GLU A 41 -13.65 10.47 0.58
CA GLU A 41 -14.99 10.55 -0.03
C GLU A 41 -14.95 10.27 -1.53
N ALA A 42 -13.99 10.83 -2.27
CA ALA A 42 -13.84 10.55 -3.69
C ALA A 42 -13.58 9.06 -3.95
N THR A 43 -12.65 8.43 -3.22
CA THR A 43 -12.37 7.00 -3.40
C THR A 43 -13.60 6.14 -3.13
N TYR A 44 -14.37 6.44 -2.06
CA TYR A 44 -15.61 5.72 -1.77
C TYR A 44 -16.60 5.80 -2.94
N LEU A 45 -16.81 7.00 -3.50
CA LEU A 45 -17.72 7.21 -4.62
C LEU A 45 -17.27 6.45 -5.88
N TYR A 46 -15.97 6.49 -6.20
CA TYR A 46 -15.43 5.77 -7.36
C TYR A 46 -15.47 4.26 -7.18
N ALA A 47 -15.23 3.75 -5.97
CA ALA A 47 -15.40 2.33 -5.64
C ALA A 47 -16.85 1.87 -5.83
N GLN A 48 -17.82 2.68 -5.37
CA GLN A 48 -19.25 2.43 -5.54
C GLN A 48 -19.67 2.43 -7.01
N GLN A 49 -19.21 3.43 -7.78
CA GLN A 49 -19.49 3.51 -9.21
C GLN A 49 -18.89 2.34 -10.00
N ALA A 50 -17.68 1.92 -9.63
CA ALA A 50 -17.02 0.76 -10.22
C ALA A 50 -17.63 -0.58 -9.77
N LYS A 51 -18.56 -0.57 -8.79
CA LYS A 51 -19.18 -1.75 -8.21
C LYS A 51 -18.14 -2.77 -7.76
N LEU A 52 -17.11 -2.31 -7.05
CA LEU A 52 -16.09 -3.21 -6.50
C LEU A 52 -16.75 -4.27 -5.60
N PRO A 53 -16.20 -5.50 -5.54
CA PRO A 53 -16.68 -6.47 -4.58
C PRO A 53 -16.45 -5.97 -3.15
N THR A 54 -17.17 -6.56 -2.20
CA THR A 54 -17.04 -6.29 -0.77
C THR A 54 -16.69 -7.58 -0.04
N GLY A 55 -15.98 -7.47 1.08
CA GLY A 55 -15.62 -8.62 1.91
C GLY A 55 -14.61 -9.57 1.28
N LEU A 56 -13.68 -9.05 0.46
CA LEU A 56 -12.48 -9.80 0.06
C LEU A 56 -11.63 -10.05 1.30
N ASP A 57 -11.02 -11.22 1.37
CA ASP A 57 -10.21 -11.59 2.53
C ASP A 57 -8.87 -10.85 2.52
N ARG A 58 -8.23 -10.75 1.35
CA ARG A 58 -6.94 -10.08 1.22
C ARG A 58 -6.79 -9.38 -0.12
N VAL A 59 -6.22 -8.19 -0.11
CA VAL A 59 -5.93 -7.41 -1.33
C VAL A 59 -4.56 -6.77 -1.29
N ARG A 60 -3.98 -6.56 -2.47
CA ARG A 60 -2.88 -5.61 -2.68
C ARG A 60 -3.39 -4.32 -3.29
N ILE A 61 -2.87 -3.19 -2.83
CA ILE A 61 -3.20 -1.87 -3.35
C ILE A 61 -1.95 -1.18 -3.89
N ASP A 62 -1.93 -0.89 -5.19
CA ASP A 62 -0.93 -0.05 -5.84
C ASP A 62 -1.56 1.29 -6.25
N ILE A 63 -0.90 2.40 -5.93
CA ILE A 63 -1.37 3.76 -6.20
C ILE A 63 -0.33 4.49 -7.04
N VAL A 64 -0.70 4.84 -8.27
CA VAL A 64 0.11 5.67 -9.16
C VAL A 64 -0.42 7.10 -9.12
N LEU A 65 0.42 8.04 -8.67
CA LEU A 65 0.07 9.46 -8.61
C LEU A 65 0.60 10.20 -9.84
N HIS A 66 -0.32 10.76 -10.60
CA HIS A 66 -0.03 11.57 -11.78
C HIS A 66 -0.22 13.05 -11.47
N HIS A 67 0.88 13.80 -11.52
CA HIS A 67 0.87 15.25 -11.26
C HIS A 67 0.73 16.06 -12.55
N THR A 68 0.28 17.32 -12.42
CA THR A 68 0.16 18.25 -13.56
C THR A 68 1.47 18.95 -13.92
N VAL A 69 2.52 18.77 -13.12
CA VAL A 69 3.84 19.37 -13.35
C VAL A 69 4.91 18.32 -13.22
N ASN A 70 5.86 18.33 -14.16
CA ASN A 70 7.00 17.43 -14.17
C ASN A 70 8.06 17.99 -13.22
N ARG A 71 8.15 17.41 -12.01
CA ARG A 71 9.13 17.75 -10.99
C ARG A 71 9.57 16.46 -10.31
N ASN A 72 10.86 16.37 -10.01
CA ASN A 72 11.38 15.29 -9.20
C ASN A 72 10.77 15.35 -7.78
N ARG A 73 10.30 14.21 -7.29
CA ARG A 73 9.56 14.03 -6.04
C ARG A 73 9.85 12.63 -5.51
N ASP A 74 9.83 12.51 -4.20
CA ASP A 74 9.84 11.23 -3.50
C ASP A 74 8.38 10.80 -3.22
N ASP A 75 8.07 9.55 -3.58
CA ASP A 75 6.75 8.91 -3.58
C ASP A 75 6.22 8.67 -2.15
N ALA A 76 7.10 8.32 -1.21
CA ALA A 76 6.74 8.05 0.18
C ALA A 76 6.07 9.27 0.86
N ASN A 77 6.41 10.48 0.41
CA ASN A 77 5.87 11.72 0.98
C ASN A 77 4.36 11.90 0.75
N TRP A 78 3.75 11.17 -0.17
CA TRP A 78 2.31 11.29 -0.47
C TRP A 78 1.45 10.33 0.35
N HIS A 79 2.09 9.36 1.02
CA HIS A 79 1.39 8.35 1.81
C HIS A 79 0.46 8.95 2.87
N PRO A 80 0.85 9.93 3.72
CA PRO A 80 0.00 10.38 4.83
C PRO A 80 -1.29 11.10 4.39
N TYR A 81 -1.29 11.76 3.23
CA TYR A 81 -2.36 12.69 2.84
C TYR A 81 -3.12 12.28 1.57
N VAL A 82 -2.59 11.33 0.80
CA VAL A 82 -3.23 10.81 -0.41
C VAL A 82 -3.42 9.30 -0.29
N GLY A 83 -2.32 8.54 -0.13
CA GLY A 83 -2.39 7.07 -0.10
C GLY A 83 -3.22 6.52 1.06
N LYS A 84 -2.95 6.97 2.29
CA LYS A 84 -3.66 6.49 3.48
C LYS A 84 -5.18 6.76 3.43
N PRO A 85 -5.66 7.97 3.07
CA PRO A 85 -7.09 8.20 2.87
C PRO A 85 -7.75 7.32 1.79
N ILE A 86 -7.05 7.01 0.70
CA ILE A 86 -7.55 6.09 -0.34
C ILE A 86 -7.74 4.69 0.25
N THR A 87 -6.70 4.16 0.91
CA THR A 87 -6.76 2.86 1.59
C THR A 87 -7.85 2.80 2.65
N ASP A 88 -7.96 3.84 3.49
CA ASP A 88 -8.99 3.92 4.52
C ASP A 88 -10.42 3.92 3.93
N ALA A 89 -10.61 4.52 2.74
CA ALA A 89 -11.90 4.51 2.06
C ALA A 89 -12.28 3.14 1.52
N LEU A 90 -11.30 2.31 1.16
CA LEU A 90 -11.52 0.96 0.65
C LEU A 90 -11.75 -0.04 1.79
N GLY A 91 -11.14 0.20 2.95
CA GLY A 91 -11.36 -0.58 4.17
C GLY A 91 -12.75 -0.42 4.79
N PRO A 92 -12.95 -0.89 6.04
CA PRO A 92 -14.22 -0.81 6.74
C PRO A 92 -14.60 0.62 7.14
N GLU A 93 -15.89 0.86 7.34
CA GLU A 93 -16.39 2.12 7.93
C GLU A 93 -15.79 2.33 9.32
N ARG A 94 -15.31 3.54 9.61
CA ARG A 94 -14.74 3.88 10.92
C ARG A 94 -15.66 4.79 11.71
N ARG A 95 -15.91 4.40 12.95
CA ARG A 95 -16.69 5.20 13.92
C ARG A 95 -15.75 5.68 15.01
N ALA A 96 -15.64 7.00 15.16
CA ALA A 96 -14.81 7.63 16.18
C ALA A 96 -15.68 8.53 17.06
N GLN A 97 -15.61 8.31 18.37
CA GLN A 97 -16.26 9.20 19.33
C GLN A 97 -15.33 10.38 19.64
N SER A 98 -15.86 11.59 19.49
CA SER A 98 -15.18 12.83 19.85
C SER A 98 -15.25 13.08 21.36
N ARG A 99 -14.33 13.90 21.88
CA ARG A 99 -14.30 14.29 23.31
C ARG A 99 -15.58 14.97 23.79
N ASN A 100 -16.34 15.60 22.91
CA ASN A 100 -17.63 16.23 23.22
C ASN A 100 -18.83 15.27 23.06
N GLY A 101 -18.60 13.98 22.93
CA GLY A 101 -19.65 12.97 22.76
C GLY A 101 -20.19 12.82 21.34
N ALA A 102 -19.80 13.69 20.39
CA ALA A 102 -20.22 13.57 19.01
C ALA A 102 -19.58 12.35 18.33
N VAL A 103 -20.38 11.55 17.62
CA VAL A 103 -19.88 10.41 16.83
C VAL A 103 -19.53 10.91 15.43
N ARG A 104 -18.28 10.71 15.02
CA ARG A 104 -17.83 10.91 13.64
C ARG A 104 -17.82 9.57 12.92
N ILE A 105 -18.48 9.52 11.78
CA ILE A 105 -18.45 8.37 10.86
C ILE A 105 -17.58 8.76 9.67
N ASP A 106 -16.50 8.03 9.47
CA ASP A 106 -15.62 8.17 8.32
C ASP A 106 -16.00 7.08 7.30
N ALA A 107 -16.24 7.49 6.04
CA ALA A 107 -16.66 6.58 4.98
C ALA A 107 -15.64 5.44 4.74
N GLY A 108 -16.14 4.22 4.66
CA GLY A 108 -15.41 3.02 4.26
C GLY A 108 -16.30 2.15 3.38
N TYR A 109 -15.74 1.61 2.30
CA TYR A 109 -16.45 0.85 1.29
C TYR A 109 -16.70 -0.60 1.73
N GLY A 110 -15.81 -1.15 2.56
CA GLY A 110 -15.86 -2.55 2.97
C GLY A 110 -15.35 -3.51 1.88
N LEU A 111 -14.37 -3.09 1.08
CA LEU A 111 -13.66 -3.97 0.14
C LEU A 111 -13.02 -5.15 0.90
N ILE A 112 -12.38 -4.83 2.04
CA ILE A 112 -11.74 -5.76 2.96
C ILE A 112 -12.29 -5.59 4.39
N PRO A 113 -12.21 -6.62 5.24
CA PRO A 113 -12.75 -6.56 6.61
C PRO A 113 -11.97 -5.61 7.54
N ASP A 114 -10.66 -5.45 7.33
CA ASP A 114 -9.80 -4.55 8.10
C ASP A 114 -8.59 -4.10 7.26
N ASP A 115 -7.91 -3.01 7.62
CA ASP A 115 -6.74 -2.47 6.89
C ASP A 115 -5.40 -2.89 7.52
N ASN A 116 -5.41 -3.99 8.28
CA ASN A 116 -4.23 -4.57 8.89
C ASN A 116 -3.39 -5.38 7.88
N PRO A 117 -2.13 -5.72 8.21
CA PRO A 117 -1.24 -6.46 7.30
C PRO A 117 -1.75 -7.85 6.86
N THR A 118 -2.70 -8.44 7.59
CA THR A 118 -3.30 -9.74 7.23
C THR A 118 -4.21 -9.62 6.01
N HIS A 119 -4.97 -8.52 5.91
CA HIS A 119 -5.95 -8.29 4.85
C HIS A 119 -5.47 -7.32 3.76
N LEU A 120 -4.42 -6.54 4.06
CA LEU A 120 -3.91 -5.51 3.17
C LEU A 120 -2.40 -5.65 2.94
N ASP A 121 -2.03 -5.84 1.68
CA ASP A 121 -0.67 -5.69 1.18
C ASP A 121 -0.50 -4.29 0.52
N GLY A 122 0.38 -3.47 1.09
CA GLY A 122 0.59 -2.07 0.70
C GLY A 122 -0.04 -1.05 1.67
N PRO A 123 -0.45 0.15 1.21
CA PRO A 123 -0.45 0.61 -0.17
C PRO A 123 0.95 0.92 -0.72
N PHE A 124 1.24 0.50 -1.94
CA PHE A 124 2.47 0.85 -2.66
C PHE A 124 2.23 2.09 -3.50
N ILE A 125 2.95 3.17 -3.24
CA ILE A 125 2.79 4.42 -3.96
C ILE A 125 3.93 4.55 -4.96
N SER A 126 3.61 4.94 -6.19
CA SER A 126 4.57 5.34 -7.19
C SER A 126 4.13 6.62 -7.88
N LEU A 127 5.05 7.27 -8.58
CA LEU A 127 4.77 8.46 -9.38
C LEU A 127 4.68 8.07 -10.85
N GLY A 128 3.57 8.46 -11.48
CA GLY A 128 3.35 8.23 -12.90
C GLY A 128 3.72 9.43 -13.75
N GLU A 129 3.48 9.27 -15.06
CA GLU A 129 3.69 10.34 -16.04
C GLU A 129 2.84 11.58 -15.74
N LYS A 130 3.32 12.73 -16.20
CA LYS A 130 2.59 13.99 -16.08
C LYS A 130 1.27 13.92 -16.84
N VAL A 131 0.18 14.35 -16.20
CA VAL A 131 -1.14 14.50 -16.83
C VAL A 131 -1.43 15.95 -17.24
N SER A 132 -2.33 16.09 -18.21
CA SER A 132 -2.80 17.40 -18.69
C SER A 132 -3.53 18.16 -17.58
N ARG A 133 -3.12 19.41 -17.33
CA ARG A 133 -3.82 20.30 -16.39
C ARG A 133 -5.23 20.70 -16.88
N LYS A 134 -5.48 20.63 -18.18
CA LYS A 134 -6.82 20.93 -18.74
C LYS A 134 -7.84 19.86 -18.34
N GLU A 135 -7.41 18.60 -18.37
CA GLU A 135 -8.25 17.44 -18.08
C GLU A 135 -8.28 17.10 -16.59
N TYR A 136 -7.12 17.15 -15.93
CA TYR A 136 -6.95 16.86 -14.51
C TYR A 136 -6.31 18.06 -13.80
N PRO A 137 -7.06 19.13 -13.48
CA PRO A 137 -6.49 20.38 -12.95
C PRO A 137 -5.65 20.24 -11.69
N ARG A 138 -5.92 19.20 -10.89
CA ARG A 138 -5.27 18.92 -9.60
C ARG A 138 -4.43 17.63 -9.62
N GLY A 139 -4.37 16.92 -10.75
CA GLY A 139 -3.74 15.61 -10.89
C GLY A 139 -4.75 14.45 -10.88
N LEU A 140 -4.23 13.23 -10.93
CA LEU A 140 -4.99 11.97 -11.02
C LEU A 140 -4.31 10.92 -10.14
N ALA A 141 -5.07 10.13 -9.41
CA ALA A 141 -4.60 8.91 -8.78
C ALA A 141 -5.19 7.71 -9.52
N VAL A 142 -4.34 6.80 -9.99
CA VAL A 142 -4.75 5.51 -10.54
C VAL A 142 -4.49 4.46 -9.47
N VAL A 143 -5.54 3.83 -8.98
CA VAL A 143 -5.49 2.82 -7.92
C VAL A 143 -5.74 1.46 -8.56
N THR A 144 -4.78 0.56 -8.43
CA THR A 144 -4.91 -0.84 -8.85
C THR A 144 -5.10 -1.70 -7.61
N ILE A 145 -6.12 -2.54 -7.64
CA ILE A 145 -6.52 -3.43 -6.56
C ILE A 145 -6.40 -4.84 -7.09
N VAL A 146 -5.57 -5.66 -6.44
CA VAL A 146 -5.35 -7.06 -6.81
C VAL A 146 -5.94 -7.93 -5.71
N ASP A 147 -6.82 -8.86 -6.08
CA ASP A 147 -7.36 -9.86 -5.15
C ASP A 147 -6.29 -10.90 -4.83
N LEU A 148 -5.97 -11.00 -3.55
CA LEU A 148 -5.03 -11.99 -3.01
C LEU A 148 -5.76 -13.01 -2.12
N THR A 149 -7.10 -13.07 -2.18
CA THR A 149 -7.90 -14.00 -1.38
C THR A 149 -7.46 -15.44 -1.64
N GLY A 150 -7.16 -16.18 -0.57
CA GLY A 150 -6.65 -17.56 -0.65
C GLY A 150 -5.17 -17.69 -1.02
N GLN A 151 -4.44 -16.58 -1.22
CA GLN A 151 -2.99 -16.61 -1.35
C GLN A 151 -2.33 -16.58 0.03
N PRO A 152 -1.29 -17.39 0.28
CA PRO A 152 -0.61 -17.42 1.56
C PRO A 152 -0.07 -16.03 1.95
N THR A 153 -0.19 -15.71 3.23
CA THR A 153 0.40 -14.52 3.87
C THR A 153 1.91 -14.66 4.07
N ASP A 154 2.42 -15.88 3.93
CA ASP A 154 3.72 -16.29 4.41
C ASP A 154 4.78 -15.94 3.35
N GLY A 155 5.42 -14.80 3.59
CA GLY A 155 6.50 -14.28 2.75
C GLY A 155 6.98 -12.87 3.14
N PHE A 156 6.26 -12.14 3.99
CA PHE A 156 6.66 -10.78 4.41
C PHE A 156 6.36 -10.46 5.88
N GLU A 157 6.61 -11.38 6.81
CA GLU A 157 6.94 -10.95 8.16
C GLU A 157 8.33 -10.30 8.14
N THR A 158 8.38 -9.01 7.82
CA THR A 158 9.48 -8.17 8.32
C THR A 158 9.36 -8.13 9.84
N GLU A 159 9.96 -9.12 10.51
CA GLU A 159 10.19 -9.11 11.95
C GLU A 159 10.99 -7.84 12.28
N ARG A 160 10.29 -6.76 12.62
CA ARG A 160 10.90 -5.49 13.06
C ARG A 160 11.38 -5.66 14.50
N ARG A 161 12.37 -6.54 14.70
CA ARG A 161 13.14 -6.60 15.95
C ARG A 161 14.28 -5.59 15.86
N VAL A 162 14.19 -4.55 16.68
CA VAL A 162 15.25 -3.55 16.89
C VAL A 162 16.54 -4.26 17.30
N MET A 163 17.53 -4.42 16.40
CA MET A 163 18.84 -4.99 16.77
C MET A 163 20.00 -4.36 15.97
N SER A 164 21.05 -3.98 16.69
CA SER A 164 22.27 -3.33 16.18
C SER A 164 23.35 -4.35 15.78
N ALA A 165 24.16 -3.93 14.79
CA ALA A 165 25.36 -4.55 14.20
C ALA A 165 25.14 -5.89 13.46
N THR A 166 25.36 -5.94 12.13
CA THR A 166 25.05 -7.12 11.31
C THR A 166 25.98 -7.35 10.11
N THR A 167 26.27 -8.63 9.83
CA THR A 167 26.65 -9.14 8.51
C THR A 167 25.37 -9.37 7.69
N ALA A 168 25.23 -8.70 6.55
CA ALA A 168 24.05 -8.82 5.69
C ALA A 168 24.38 -9.64 4.43
N TRP A 169 23.52 -10.59 4.08
CA TRP A 169 23.59 -11.32 2.80
C TRP A 169 22.43 -10.89 1.92
N THR A 170 22.73 -10.71 0.64
CA THR A 170 21.75 -10.31 -0.36
C THR A 170 21.47 -11.48 -1.28
N PHE A 171 20.19 -11.80 -1.47
CA PHE A 171 19.74 -12.83 -2.41
C PHE A 171 18.93 -12.19 -3.53
N ARG A 172 19.13 -12.69 -4.75
CA ARG A 172 18.40 -12.26 -5.94
C ARG A 172 17.49 -13.39 -6.40
N CYS A 173 16.18 -13.17 -6.37
CA CYS A 173 15.19 -14.16 -6.75
C CYS A 173 14.51 -13.79 -8.09
N PRO A 174 14.31 -14.74 -9.02
CA PRO A 174 13.78 -14.47 -10.36
C PRO A 174 12.29 -14.07 -10.40
N ALA A 175 11.51 -14.38 -9.35
CA ALA A 175 10.07 -14.09 -9.29
C ALA A 175 9.70 -12.68 -8.76
N ARG A 176 10.67 -11.76 -8.68
CA ARG A 176 10.63 -10.38 -8.15
C ARG A 176 10.96 -10.25 -6.66
N HIS A 177 11.89 -9.32 -6.44
CA HIS A 177 12.46 -8.78 -5.20
C HIS A 177 13.79 -9.41 -4.74
N GLN A 178 14.70 -8.51 -4.34
CA GLN A 178 15.96 -8.77 -3.66
C GLN A 178 15.62 -9.02 -2.19
N VAL A 179 16.01 -10.16 -1.64
CA VAL A 179 15.80 -10.49 -0.23
C VAL A 179 17.11 -10.21 0.51
N VAL A 180 17.07 -9.33 1.52
CA VAL A 180 18.23 -9.05 2.38
C VAL A 180 18.02 -9.76 3.69
N VAL A 181 18.80 -10.81 3.95
CA VAL A 181 18.78 -11.54 5.22
C VAL A 181 19.92 -11.02 6.09
N THR A 182 19.59 -10.66 7.32
CA THR A 182 20.47 -9.93 8.25
C THR A 182 20.54 -10.77 9.53
N MET A 183 21.60 -11.57 9.72
CA MET A 183 21.73 -12.52 10.84
C MET A 183 22.76 -12.06 11.90
N ARG A 184 22.50 -12.36 13.18
CA ARG A 184 23.39 -11.98 14.31
C ARG A 184 24.40 -13.09 14.61
N GLY A 185 25.67 -12.72 14.77
CA GLY A 185 26.72 -13.60 15.32
C GLY A 185 27.67 -14.18 14.26
N GLN A 186 28.92 -14.39 14.66
CA GLN A 186 30.04 -14.74 13.77
C GLN A 186 30.13 -16.25 13.47
N GLU A 187 29.11 -17.04 13.78
CA GLU A 187 29.12 -18.48 13.52
C GLU A 187 27.75 -18.91 12.99
N ASP A 188 27.60 -18.95 11.66
CA ASP A 188 26.58 -19.78 11.02
C ASP A 188 27.24 -21.13 10.67
N PRO A 189 26.90 -22.23 11.35
CA PRO A 189 27.41 -23.56 11.00
C PRO A 189 26.78 -24.15 9.72
N GLY A 190 26.08 -23.35 8.90
CA GLY A 190 25.47 -23.77 7.63
C GLY A 190 23.98 -24.15 7.63
N PRO A 191 23.30 -24.50 8.75
CA PRO A 191 21.95 -25.05 8.66
C PRO A 191 20.89 -24.00 8.29
N TYR A 192 21.08 -22.73 8.65
CA TYR A 192 20.09 -21.68 8.36
C TYR A 192 20.14 -21.21 6.91
N ARG A 193 21.34 -21.13 6.33
CA ARG A 193 21.53 -20.90 4.90
C ARG A 193 20.85 -21.99 4.09
N ASP A 194 21.08 -23.25 4.43
CA ASP A 194 20.55 -24.38 3.68
C ASP A 194 19.02 -24.49 3.82
N LEU A 195 18.47 -24.16 5.00
CA LEU A 195 17.02 -24.08 5.21
C LEU A 195 16.40 -23.00 4.32
N PHE A 196 16.95 -21.78 4.31
CA PHE A 196 16.47 -20.67 3.48
C PHE A 196 16.57 -20.99 1.97
N MET A 197 17.69 -21.58 1.54
CA MET A 197 17.87 -21.97 0.13
C MET A 197 16.93 -23.12 -0.27
N SER A 198 16.57 -24.01 0.66
CA SER A 198 15.61 -25.08 0.40
C SER A 198 14.17 -24.58 0.28
N GLU A 199 13.81 -23.55 1.05
CA GLU A 199 12.49 -22.92 1.02
C GLU A 199 12.34 -21.92 -0.14
N HIS A 200 13.44 -21.43 -0.71
CA HIS A 200 13.47 -20.43 -1.78
C HIS A 200 14.26 -20.90 -3.01
N ALA A 201 13.92 -22.11 -3.48
CA ALA A 201 14.53 -22.71 -4.67
C ALA A 201 14.50 -21.73 -5.87
N GLY A 202 15.69 -21.37 -6.37
CA GLY A 202 15.87 -20.46 -7.50
C GLY A 202 16.45 -19.08 -7.16
N CYS A 203 16.68 -18.77 -5.88
CA CYS A 203 17.39 -17.55 -5.49
C CYS A 203 18.92 -17.75 -5.53
N GLU A 204 19.65 -16.74 -6.01
CA GLU A 204 21.12 -16.74 -6.04
C GLU A 204 21.68 -15.84 -4.95
N VAL A 205 22.75 -16.29 -4.26
CA VAL A 205 23.48 -15.46 -3.30
C VAL A 205 24.33 -14.46 -4.09
N THR A 206 24.15 -13.18 -3.80
CA THR A 206 25.04 -12.11 -4.31
C THR A 206 25.99 -11.70 -3.19
N SER A 207 27.29 -11.89 -3.44
CA SER A 207 28.41 -11.52 -2.55
C SER A 207 28.61 -10.01 -2.46
#